data_AF-A0A3P3VUJ9-F1
#
_entry.id   AF-A0A3P3VUJ9-F1
#
_cell.length_a   1.000
_cell.length_b   1.000
_cell.length_c   1.000
_cell.angle_alpha   90.00
_cell.angle_beta   90.00
_cell.angle_gamma   90.00
#
_symmetry.space_group_name_H-M   'P 1'
#
loop_
_entity.id
_entity.type
_entity.pdbx_description
1 polymer ?
#
loop_
_entity_poly.entity_id
_entity_poly.type
_entity_poly.pdbx_seq_one_letter_code
_entity_poly.pdbx_strand_id
1 'polypeptide(L)'
;MKKLLILNLLLLVFQYSEAQSLIGKWKINTLITKAETEEYILHPNSEGSLGFYGNNLFINSDGTFTSAYGAPCGNDCFTTTTGKYEFKDNTHIRFHLKKITRQGECIGSSEPNVDLGLFYIHNDKDKIRLIKSNGNIQQDKMKISYWDLCDSVYDETKKYENLISWEWLPHNNFDRNSLKDVIAFYMNKHNIESYEILYSRATSDNRYIITIIDIKHQISSILQPIGFGQVGLYSNDIIKNIDKIVNEINNSKKLKEASRKKFYDEKANSNTTINAYYKKKQILKFIHKEDFTNESSIITTIYFQNENPIYFEVKKIIKQNEIETFSAIDFYVRDWSNNNIIIKEIEHNAGEIRFSDRSIDKFRQLVEQSKKI
;
A
#
# COMPACT_ATOMS: atom_id res chain seq x y z
N MET A 1 16.27 4.23 50.49
CA MET A 1 15.95 5.48 49.76
C MET A 1 17.01 5.88 48.72
N LYS A 2 18.31 5.99 49.04
CA LYS A 2 19.37 6.36 48.05
C LYS A 2 19.43 5.47 46.79
N LYS A 3 19.27 4.14 46.91
CA LYS A 3 19.30 3.21 45.75
C LYS A 3 18.08 3.32 44.82
N LEU A 4 16.90 3.67 45.37
CA LEU A 4 15.67 3.88 44.59
C LEU A 4 15.69 5.22 43.84
N LEU A 5 16.38 6.22 44.40
CA LEU A 5 16.63 7.52 43.78
C LEU A 5 17.61 7.41 42.60
N ILE A 6 18.69 6.62 42.74
CA ILE A 6 19.67 6.38 41.67
C ILE A 6 19.04 5.60 40.50
N LEU A 7 18.17 4.62 40.77
CA LEU A 7 17.48 3.85 39.72
C LEU A 7 16.49 4.71 38.92
N ASN A 8 15.73 5.60 39.59
CA ASN A 8 14.87 6.57 38.90
C ASN A 8 15.68 7.61 38.10
N LEU A 9 16.83 8.05 38.62
CA LEU A 9 17.72 8.98 37.91
C LEU A 9 18.30 8.35 36.63
N LEU A 10 18.71 7.07 36.68
CA LEU A 10 19.20 6.34 35.52
C LEU A 10 18.11 6.13 34.45
N LEU A 11 16.89 5.79 34.86
CA LEU A 11 15.74 5.66 33.94
C LEU A 11 15.40 7.00 33.26
N LEU A 12 15.51 8.13 33.97
CA LEU A 12 15.36 9.47 33.39
C LEU A 12 16.47 9.79 32.37
N VAL A 13 17.73 9.39 32.64
CA VAL A 13 18.85 9.63 31.72
C VAL A 13 18.73 8.80 30.43
N PHE A 14 18.28 7.55 30.51
CA PHE A 14 18.02 6.74 29.31
C PHE A 14 16.88 7.31 28.47
N GLN A 15 15.79 7.74 29.12
CA GLN A 15 14.66 8.37 28.45
C GLN A 15 15.03 9.68 27.72
N TYR A 16 15.89 10.53 28.32
CA TYR A 16 16.39 11.74 27.67
C TYR A 16 17.30 11.46 26.46
N SER A 17 18.02 10.34 26.46
CA SER A 17 18.96 10.00 25.39
C SER A 17 18.26 9.69 24.06
N GLU A 18 17.05 9.14 24.08
CA GLU A 18 16.29 8.85 22.86
C GLU A 18 15.73 10.10 22.17
N ALA A 19 15.35 11.15 22.91
CA ALA A 19 14.88 12.42 22.32
C ALA A 19 16.02 13.28 21.75
N GLN A 20 17.22 13.20 22.35
CA GLN A 20 18.42 13.85 21.82
C GLN A 20 18.90 13.29 20.48
N SER A 21 18.40 12.12 20.05
CA SER A 21 18.68 11.55 18.74
C SER A 21 18.18 12.40 17.56
N LEU A 22 17.22 13.31 17.79
CA LEU A 22 16.63 14.16 16.75
C LEU A 22 17.47 15.41 16.42
N ILE A 23 18.36 15.82 17.32
CA ILE A 23 19.28 16.96 17.09
C ILE A 23 20.26 16.57 15.97
N GLY A 24 20.33 17.36 14.91
CA GLY A 24 21.20 17.06 13.79
C GLY A 24 20.67 17.54 12.44
N LYS A 25 21.19 16.92 11.39
CA LYS A 25 20.90 17.23 9.99
C LYS A 25 20.10 16.11 9.36
N TRP A 26 18.96 16.46 8.77
CA TRP A 26 18.03 15.53 8.19
C TRP A 26 17.64 15.95 6.78
N LYS A 27 17.42 14.97 5.90
CA LYS A 27 16.53 15.17 4.76
C LYS A 27 15.10 15.13 5.28
N ILE A 28 14.26 16.01 4.76
CA ILE A 28 12.84 16.06 5.13
C ILE A 28 11.99 15.93 3.88
N ASN A 29 10.85 15.24 3.95
CA ASN A 29 9.94 15.11 2.80
C ASN A 29 9.37 16.47 2.35
N THR A 30 9.07 17.38 3.27
CA THR A 30 8.49 18.71 2.97
C THR A 30 9.02 19.78 3.92
N LEU A 31 9.09 21.04 3.48
CA LEU A 31 9.58 22.14 4.33
C LEU A 31 8.59 22.47 5.46
N ILE A 32 9.15 22.84 6.61
CA ILE A 32 8.38 23.29 7.77
C ILE A 32 7.87 24.72 7.54
N THR A 33 6.68 24.86 6.96
CA THR A 33 6.18 26.17 6.47
C THR A 33 4.79 26.56 6.97
N LYS A 34 3.97 25.60 7.42
CA LYS A 34 2.54 25.82 7.71
C LYS A 34 2.01 24.85 8.77
N ALA A 35 0.97 25.25 9.49
CA ALA A 35 0.46 24.53 10.65
C ALA A 35 -0.40 23.29 10.27
N GLU A 36 -0.92 23.25 9.05
CA GLU A 36 -1.77 22.18 8.52
C GLU A 36 -0.98 20.95 8.07
N THR A 37 0.35 20.99 8.18
CA THR A 37 1.16 19.81 7.88
C THR A 37 0.98 18.76 8.97
N GLU A 38 0.41 17.62 8.58
CA GLU A 38 0.10 16.50 9.48
C GLU A 38 1.31 15.60 9.76
N GLU A 39 2.31 15.59 8.87
CA GLU A 39 3.47 14.71 8.99
C GLU A 39 4.76 15.29 8.41
N TYR A 40 5.88 14.93 9.04
CA TYR A 40 7.21 15.06 8.47
C TYR A 40 7.95 13.72 8.55
N ILE A 41 8.69 13.38 7.51
CA ILE A 41 9.53 12.20 7.46
C ILE A 41 10.97 12.66 7.33
N LEU A 42 11.80 12.25 8.29
CA LEU A 42 13.20 12.60 8.39
C LEU A 42 14.06 11.40 8.01
N HIS A 43 14.93 11.59 7.02
CA HIS A 43 15.95 10.60 6.66
C HIS A 43 17.34 11.10 7.08
N PRO A 44 18.23 10.20 7.53
CA PRO A 44 19.62 10.56 7.78
C PRO A 44 20.20 11.27 6.56
N ASN A 45 20.85 12.42 6.77
CA ASN A 45 21.47 13.13 5.65
C ASN A 45 22.76 12.41 5.25
N SER A 46 22.89 12.03 3.98
CA SER A 46 24.13 11.47 3.44
C SER A 46 25.23 12.52 3.43
N GLU A 47 26.43 12.16 3.88
CA GLU A 47 27.59 13.05 3.82
C GLU A 47 27.97 13.40 2.37
N GLY A 48 28.29 14.67 2.09
CA GLY A 48 28.77 15.15 0.79
C GLY A 48 28.04 16.39 0.25
N SER A 49 28.56 16.96 -0.85
CA SER A 49 28.02 18.18 -1.49
C SER A 49 26.60 18.01 -2.06
N LEU A 50 26.24 16.78 -2.46
CA LEU A 50 24.89 16.44 -2.91
C LEU A 50 23.88 16.35 -1.76
N GLY A 51 24.35 16.22 -0.51
CA GLY A 51 23.52 16.16 0.71
C GLY A 51 22.75 17.45 1.00
N PHE A 52 22.98 18.52 0.25
CA PHE A 52 22.22 19.79 0.36
C PHE A 52 21.05 19.89 -0.62
N TYR A 53 20.96 19.04 -1.65
CA TYR A 53 19.89 19.13 -2.65
C TYR A 53 18.56 18.55 -2.17
N GLY A 54 17.44 19.18 -2.53
CA GLY A 54 16.13 18.90 -2.00
C GLY A 54 15.87 19.59 -0.66
N ASN A 55 14.89 19.06 0.07
CA ASN A 55 14.44 19.61 1.36
C ASN A 55 15.33 19.10 2.50
N ASN A 56 15.80 20.01 3.34
CA ASN A 56 16.64 19.72 4.50
C ASN A 56 16.03 20.31 5.78
N LEU A 57 16.35 19.69 6.90
CA LEU A 57 16.03 20.16 8.24
C LEU A 57 17.27 20.08 9.13
N PHE A 58 17.58 21.18 9.80
CA PHE A 58 18.63 21.33 10.78
C PHE A 58 17.97 21.60 12.13
N ILE A 59 18.09 20.68 13.08
CA ILE A 59 17.61 20.85 14.46
C ILE A 59 18.85 21.10 15.32
N ASN A 60 18.99 22.34 15.80
CA ASN A 60 20.17 22.80 16.53
C ASN A 60 20.03 22.53 18.04
N SER A 61 21.15 22.32 18.74
CA SER A 61 21.14 22.07 20.19
C SER A 61 20.71 23.28 21.03
N ASP A 62 20.63 24.48 20.45
CA ASP A 62 20.20 25.72 21.10
C ASP A 62 18.67 25.93 21.10
N GLY A 63 17.90 24.93 20.67
CA GLY A 63 16.43 25.01 20.61
C GLY A 63 15.91 25.71 19.35
N THR A 64 16.76 25.96 18.35
CA THR A 64 16.35 26.51 17.05
C THR A 64 16.34 25.45 15.95
N PHE A 65 15.56 25.69 14.90
CA PHE A 65 15.63 24.88 13.69
C PHE A 65 15.70 25.75 12.44
N THR A 66 16.25 25.16 11.38
CA THR A 66 16.23 25.69 10.02
C THR A 66 15.73 24.62 9.07
N SER A 67 14.68 24.87 8.29
CA SER A 67 14.27 23.99 7.19
C SER A 67 14.40 24.72 5.86
N ALA A 68 15.17 24.17 4.94
CA ALA A 68 15.57 24.85 3.71
C ALA A 68 15.58 23.92 2.49
N TYR A 69 15.20 24.46 1.35
CA TYR A 69 15.31 23.81 0.05
C TYR A 69 16.61 24.23 -0.65
N GLY A 70 17.34 23.25 -1.18
CA GLY A 70 18.50 23.46 -2.04
C GLY A 70 18.33 22.78 -3.39
N ALA A 71 18.90 23.35 -4.44
CA ALA A 71 18.84 22.82 -5.81
C ALA A 71 20.20 23.00 -6.51
N PRO A 72 20.53 22.15 -7.49
CA PRO A 72 21.69 22.39 -8.33
C PRO A 72 21.52 23.69 -9.15
N CYS A 73 22.62 24.38 -9.41
CA CYS A 73 22.72 25.51 -10.36
C CYS A 73 22.01 26.82 -10.00
N GLY A 74 21.37 26.96 -8.83
CA GLY A 74 20.96 28.28 -8.32
C GLY A 74 19.77 28.95 -9.03
N ASN A 75 19.08 28.26 -9.94
CA ASN A 75 17.93 28.77 -10.70
C ASN A 75 16.64 28.11 -10.20
N ASP A 76 16.24 28.39 -8.96
CA ASP A 76 15.01 27.87 -8.36
C ASP A 76 14.48 28.83 -7.28
N CYS A 77 13.35 28.50 -6.67
CA CYS A 77 12.78 29.14 -5.50
C CYS A 77 13.40 28.58 -4.21
N PHE A 78 14.44 29.25 -3.70
CA PHE A 78 15.13 28.85 -2.47
C PHE A 78 14.37 29.33 -1.24
N THR A 79 13.46 28.47 -0.76
CA THR A 79 12.73 28.72 0.50
C THR A 79 13.55 28.25 1.69
N THR A 80 13.71 29.13 2.68
CA THR A 80 14.29 28.85 3.99
C THR A 80 13.34 29.28 5.08
N THR A 81 13.16 28.44 6.08
CA THR A 81 12.33 28.69 7.26
C THR A 81 13.16 28.53 8.51
N THR A 82 12.92 29.38 9.50
CA THR A 82 13.59 29.30 10.80
C THR A 82 12.61 29.47 11.93
N GLY A 83 12.89 28.81 13.04
CA GLY A 83 12.00 28.82 14.19
C GLY A 83 12.65 28.25 15.44
N LYS A 84 11.81 27.99 16.43
CA LYS A 84 12.18 27.34 17.68
C LYS A 84 11.50 25.98 17.79
N TYR A 85 12.07 25.11 18.58
CA TYR A 85 11.42 23.87 18.98
C TYR A 85 11.59 23.63 20.48
N GLU A 86 10.68 22.85 21.04
CA GLU A 86 10.76 22.37 22.42
C GLU A 86 10.37 20.89 22.47
N PHE A 87 11.15 20.08 23.19
CA PHE A 87 10.71 18.73 23.57
C PHE A 87 9.73 18.87 24.74
N LYS A 88 8.49 18.43 24.55
CA LYS A 88 7.50 18.40 25.64
C LYS A 88 7.79 17.24 26.59
N ASP A 89 8.22 16.12 26.03
CA ASP A 89 8.68 14.91 26.69
C ASP A 89 9.58 14.12 25.72
N ASN A 90 9.94 12.89 26.06
CA ASN A 90 10.85 12.09 25.23
C ASN A 90 10.22 11.56 23.94
N THR A 91 8.92 11.75 23.77
CA THR A 91 8.12 11.26 22.65
C THR A 91 7.48 12.36 21.83
N HIS A 92 7.57 13.62 22.26
CA HIS A 92 6.92 14.73 21.56
C HIS A 92 7.81 15.97 21.44
N ILE A 93 7.76 16.56 20.25
CA ILE A 93 8.40 17.84 19.92
C ILE A 93 7.35 18.84 19.44
N ARG A 94 7.47 20.09 19.84
CA ARG A 94 6.64 21.20 19.36
C ARG A 94 7.49 22.15 18.54
N PHE A 95 6.99 22.57 17.38
CA PHE A 95 7.67 23.56 16.54
C PHE A 95 6.93 24.90 16.58
N HIS A 96 7.71 25.98 16.57
CA HIS A 96 7.22 27.35 16.42
C HIS A 96 7.96 28.03 15.27
N LEU A 97 7.25 28.30 14.18
CA LEU A 97 7.80 28.92 12.99
C LEU A 97 7.88 30.44 13.16
N LYS A 98 9.10 30.97 13.09
CA LYS A 98 9.34 32.40 13.27
C LYS A 98 9.36 33.14 11.93
N LYS A 99 10.13 32.65 10.97
CA LYS A 99 10.44 33.37 9.73
C LYS A 99 10.45 32.45 8.52
N ILE A 100 9.98 32.97 7.39
CA ILE A 100 10.10 32.37 6.05
C ILE A 100 10.85 33.38 5.18
N THR A 101 11.87 32.95 4.45
CA THR A 101 12.62 33.74 3.48
C THR A 101 12.69 32.98 2.16
N ARG A 102 12.52 33.68 1.05
CA ARG A 102 12.51 33.17 -0.31
C ARG A 102 13.47 33.98 -1.16
N GLN A 103 14.33 33.31 -1.90
CA GLN A 103 15.33 33.90 -2.80
C GLN A 103 15.39 33.13 -4.13
N GLY A 104 16.11 33.69 -5.11
CA GLY A 104 16.20 33.13 -6.46
C GLY A 104 15.02 33.56 -7.32
N GLU A 105 14.33 32.59 -7.92
CA GLU A 105 13.18 32.86 -8.80
C GLU A 105 11.92 33.27 -8.03
N CYS A 106 11.91 33.08 -6.71
CA CYS A 106 10.90 33.62 -5.82
C CYS A 106 11.57 34.52 -4.78
N ILE A 107 11.08 35.75 -4.62
CA ILE A 107 11.65 36.71 -3.66
C ILE A 107 10.56 37.08 -2.66
N GLY A 108 10.89 36.99 -1.38
CA GLY A 108 10.00 37.46 -0.33
C GLY A 108 10.46 37.05 1.06
N SER A 109 9.92 37.70 2.08
CA SER A 109 10.12 37.29 3.46
C SER A 109 8.88 37.59 4.29
N SER A 110 8.60 36.74 5.27
CA SER A 110 7.52 36.93 6.23
C SER A 110 7.93 36.40 7.60
N GLU A 111 7.30 36.93 8.64
CA GLU A 111 7.51 36.51 10.03
C GLU A 111 6.18 36.04 10.62
N PRO A 112 5.69 34.83 10.23
CA PRO A 112 4.36 34.39 10.59
C PRO A 112 4.18 34.17 12.10
N ASN A 113 5.26 33.89 12.84
CA ASN A 113 5.23 33.64 14.30
C ASN A 113 4.12 32.68 14.73
N VAL A 114 4.06 31.52 14.08
CA VAL A 114 2.97 30.54 14.22
C VAL A 114 3.44 29.30 14.98
N ASP A 115 2.64 28.89 15.96
CA ASP A 115 2.79 27.58 16.60
C ASP A 115 2.33 26.50 15.62
N LEU A 116 3.26 25.64 15.22
CA LEU A 116 2.98 24.54 14.31
C LEU A 116 2.43 23.31 15.03
N GLY A 117 2.26 23.37 16.35
CA GLY A 117 1.68 22.31 17.14
C GLY A 117 2.68 21.24 17.57
N LEU A 118 2.14 20.23 18.26
CA LEU A 118 2.88 19.12 18.84
C LEU A 118 2.95 17.96 17.84
N PHE A 119 4.09 17.30 17.80
CA PHE A 119 4.34 16.13 16.96
C PHE A 119 4.86 14.98 17.82
N TYR A 120 4.30 13.79 17.62
CA TYR A 120 4.82 12.54 18.15
C TYR A 120 6.04 12.10 17.34
N ILE A 121 7.10 11.73 18.05
CA ILE A 121 8.37 11.25 17.50
C ILE A 121 8.30 9.72 17.43
N HIS A 122 8.24 9.20 16.22
CA HIS A 122 8.29 7.77 15.96
C HIS A 122 9.59 7.39 15.24
N ASN A 123 10.42 6.58 15.89
CA ASN A 123 11.66 6.09 15.32
C ASN A 123 11.38 4.79 14.54
N ASP A 124 11.58 4.83 13.21
CA ASP A 124 11.67 3.64 12.38
C ASP A 124 13.13 3.15 12.31
N LYS A 125 13.38 2.05 11.59
CA LYS A 125 14.73 1.49 11.45
C LYS A 125 15.73 2.43 10.75
N ASP A 126 15.27 3.21 9.78
CA ASP A 126 16.09 4.00 8.85
C ASP A 126 15.64 5.46 8.70
N LYS A 127 14.58 5.86 9.41
CA LYS A 127 13.96 7.18 9.34
C LYS A 127 13.25 7.53 10.63
N ILE A 128 12.90 8.80 10.80
CA ILE A 128 12.05 9.28 11.90
C ILE A 128 10.78 9.88 11.30
N ARG A 129 9.62 9.50 11.83
CA ARG A 129 8.33 10.11 11.50
C ARG A 129 7.92 11.06 12.62
N LEU A 130 7.62 12.29 12.27
CA LEU A 130 7.00 13.28 13.15
C LEU A 130 5.53 13.40 12.76
N ILE A 131 4.62 12.95 13.62
CA ILE A 131 3.18 12.91 13.32
C ILE A 131 2.45 13.89 14.21
N LYS A 132 1.57 14.72 13.62
CA LYS A 132 0.77 15.69 14.35
C LYS A 132 -0.02 15.00 15.49
N SER A 133 0.19 15.51 16.70
CA SER A 133 -0.26 14.90 17.94
C SER A 133 -1.05 15.90 18.78
N ASN A 134 -2.00 15.39 19.55
CA ASN A 134 -2.68 16.11 20.63
C ASN A 134 -2.06 15.82 22.01
N GLY A 135 -0.96 15.06 22.05
CA GLY A 135 -0.25 14.62 23.24
C GLY A 135 -0.72 13.28 23.81
N ASN A 136 -1.62 12.56 23.13
CA ASN A 136 -2.06 11.23 23.55
C ASN A 136 -1.27 10.12 22.84
N ILE A 137 -0.33 9.54 23.57
CA ILE A 137 0.58 8.49 23.07
C ILE A 137 -0.14 7.25 22.51
N GLN A 138 -1.32 6.89 23.02
CA GLN A 138 -2.07 5.74 22.51
C GLN A 138 -2.66 6.05 21.14
N GLN A 139 -3.25 7.24 20.99
CA GLN A 139 -3.78 7.70 19.70
C GLN A 139 -2.66 7.90 18.68
N ASP A 140 -1.51 8.41 19.09
CA ASP A 140 -0.37 8.61 18.20
C ASP A 140 0.20 7.28 17.67
N LYS A 141 0.29 6.26 18.53
CA LYS A 141 0.66 4.89 18.10
C LYS A 141 -0.37 4.29 17.15
N MET A 142 -1.66 4.53 17.38
CA MET A 142 -2.71 4.09 16.46
C MET A 142 -2.59 4.77 15.09
N LYS A 143 -2.31 6.08 15.05
CA LYS A 143 -2.07 6.81 13.79
C LYS A 143 -0.92 6.21 13.00
N ILE A 144 0.17 5.79 13.66
CA ILE A 144 1.27 5.07 13.00
C ILE A 144 0.78 3.76 12.36
N SER A 145 -0.01 2.97 13.08
CA SER A 145 -0.56 1.74 12.53
C SER A 145 -1.48 1.98 11.33
N TYR A 146 -2.29 3.05 11.35
CA TYR A 146 -3.12 3.44 10.21
C TYR A 146 -2.30 3.97 9.04
N TRP A 147 -1.20 4.66 9.31
CA TRP A 147 -0.25 5.10 8.30
C TRP A 147 0.36 3.90 7.57
N ASP A 148 0.86 2.91 8.32
CA ASP A 148 1.45 1.69 7.76
C ASP A 148 0.39 0.90 6.96
N LEU A 149 -0.86 0.91 7.42
CA LEU A 149 -1.97 0.32 6.70
C LEU A 149 -2.25 1.04 5.38
N CYS A 150 -2.21 2.39 5.33
CA CYS A 150 -2.35 3.12 4.07
C CYS A 150 -1.28 2.73 3.06
N ASP A 151 -0.02 2.63 3.47
CA ASP A 151 1.08 2.23 2.59
C ASP A 151 0.88 0.78 2.10
N SER A 152 0.50 -0.14 2.98
CA SER A 152 0.20 -1.53 2.62
C SER A 152 -0.95 -1.63 1.63
N VAL A 153 -2.03 -0.89 1.85
CA VAL A 153 -3.18 -0.83 0.93
C VAL A 153 -2.73 -0.27 -0.41
N TYR A 154 -1.95 0.81 -0.42
CA TYR A 154 -1.47 1.39 -1.66
C TYR A 154 -0.64 0.40 -2.47
N ASP A 155 0.30 -0.30 -1.83
CA ASP A 155 1.13 -1.30 -2.51
C ASP A 155 0.35 -2.51 -2.97
N GLU A 156 -0.70 -2.94 -2.24
CA GLU A 156 -1.61 -3.97 -2.73
C GLU A 156 -2.36 -3.51 -3.97
N THR A 157 -2.88 -2.27 -4.01
CA THR A 157 -3.62 -1.78 -5.19
C THR A 157 -2.77 -1.68 -6.46
N LYS A 158 -1.44 -1.64 -6.34
CA LYS A 158 -0.53 -1.74 -7.49
C LYS A 158 -0.38 -3.18 -8.00
N LYS A 159 -0.55 -4.18 -7.12
CA LYS A 159 -0.38 -5.60 -7.44
C LYS A 159 -1.63 -6.25 -8.01
N TYR A 160 -2.80 -5.76 -7.60
CA TYR A 160 -4.08 -6.31 -8.00
C TYR A 160 -4.88 -5.32 -8.83
N GLU A 161 -5.29 -5.77 -10.01
CA GLU A 161 -6.22 -5.04 -10.85
C GLU A 161 -7.65 -5.17 -10.29
N ASN A 162 -8.39 -4.06 -10.24
CA ASN A 162 -9.81 -4.02 -9.90
C ASN A 162 -10.16 -4.48 -8.47
N LEU A 163 -9.24 -4.30 -7.50
CA LEU A 163 -9.53 -4.56 -6.08
C LEU A 163 -10.52 -3.58 -5.44
N ILE A 164 -10.75 -2.46 -6.09
CA ILE A 164 -11.49 -1.32 -5.56
C ILE A 164 -12.86 -1.27 -6.23
N SER A 165 -13.91 -1.16 -5.43
CA SER A 165 -15.27 -0.93 -5.93
C SER A 165 -15.48 0.57 -6.17
N TRP A 166 -15.15 1.03 -7.37
CA TRP A 166 -15.21 2.45 -7.74
C TRP A 166 -16.64 2.97 -7.94
N GLU A 167 -16.86 4.19 -7.48
CA GLU A 167 -18.08 4.95 -7.66
C GLU A 167 -17.75 6.36 -8.17
N TRP A 168 -18.51 6.81 -9.17
CA TRP A 168 -18.38 8.17 -9.70
C TRP A 168 -19.06 9.17 -8.76
N LEU A 169 -18.30 10.18 -8.35
CA LEU A 169 -18.78 11.32 -7.59
C LEU A 169 -19.67 12.21 -8.47
N PRO A 170 -20.70 12.87 -7.89
CA PRO A 170 -21.56 13.78 -8.62
C PRO A 170 -20.77 14.92 -9.29
N HIS A 171 -21.28 15.42 -10.43
CA HIS A 171 -20.66 16.54 -11.16
C HIS A 171 -21.02 17.93 -10.63
N ASN A 172 -22.22 18.10 -10.06
CA ASN A 172 -22.76 19.41 -9.68
C ASN A 172 -22.95 19.51 -8.17
N ASN A 173 -22.61 20.66 -7.59
CA ASN A 173 -22.84 21.00 -6.17
C ASN A 173 -22.24 20.02 -5.15
N PHE A 174 -21.16 19.35 -5.51
CA PHE A 174 -20.45 18.40 -4.65
C PHE A 174 -19.01 18.86 -4.45
N ASP A 175 -18.62 19.12 -3.20
CA ASP A 175 -17.25 19.48 -2.89
C ASP A 175 -16.36 18.23 -2.89
N ARG A 176 -15.69 17.99 -4.02
CA ARG A 176 -14.76 16.85 -4.19
C ARG A 176 -13.51 16.97 -3.32
N ASN A 177 -13.24 18.14 -2.76
CA ASN A 177 -12.12 18.36 -1.85
C ASN A 177 -12.51 18.11 -0.38
N SER A 178 -13.82 18.03 -0.10
CA SER A 178 -14.33 17.68 1.23
C SER A 178 -14.26 16.17 1.41
N LEU A 179 -13.24 15.72 2.15
CA LEU A 179 -13.09 14.32 2.52
C LEU A 179 -14.37 13.77 3.17
N LYS A 180 -15.03 14.54 4.04
CA LYS A 180 -16.25 14.11 4.71
C LYS A 180 -17.39 13.86 3.72
N ASP A 181 -17.58 14.75 2.75
CA ASP A 181 -18.66 14.62 1.76
C ASP A 181 -18.39 13.45 0.81
N VAL A 182 -17.13 13.27 0.37
CA VAL A 182 -16.69 12.13 -0.44
C VAL A 182 -16.99 10.80 0.25
N ILE A 183 -16.61 10.67 1.52
CA ILE A 183 -16.86 9.44 2.29
C ILE A 183 -18.36 9.26 2.53
N ALA A 184 -19.08 10.30 2.93
CA ALA A 184 -20.53 10.23 3.16
C ALA A 184 -21.31 9.83 1.91
N PHE A 185 -20.91 10.32 0.73
CA PHE A 185 -21.50 9.91 -0.54
C PHE A 185 -21.36 8.40 -0.77
N TYR A 186 -20.15 7.86 -0.60
CA TYR A 186 -19.90 6.43 -0.80
C TYR A 186 -20.74 5.60 0.17
N MET A 187 -20.73 5.97 1.46
CA MET A 187 -21.48 5.26 2.50
C MET A 187 -22.98 5.25 2.23
N ASN A 188 -23.56 6.41 1.90
CA ASN A 188 -24.97 6.52 1.56
C ASN A 188 -25.36 5.68 0.35
N LYS A 189 -24.51 5.68 -0.70
CA LYS A 189 -24.75 4.91 -1.93
C LYS A 189 -24.83 3.39 -1.66
N HIS A 190 -24.10 2.91 -0.65
CA HIS A 190 -24.07 1.51 -0.25
C HIS A 190 -24.90 1.21 1.02
N ASN A 191 -25.75 2.13 1.47
CA ASN A 191 -26.59 1.99 2.67
C ASN A 191 -25.79 1.63 3.95
N ILE A 192 -24.61 2.26 4.12
CA ILE A 192 -23.76 2.09 5.30
C ILE A 192 -24.03 3.25 6.27
N GLU A 193 -24.81 2.99 7.31
CA GLU A 193 -25.27 4.04 8.23
C GLU A 193 -24.31 4.34 9.40
N SER A 194 -23.47 3.37 9.77
CA SER A 194 -22.58 3.46 10.94
C SER A 194 -21.13 3.28 10.53
N TYR A 195 -20.39 4.39 10.54
CA TYR A 195 -18.96 4.40 10.28
C TYR A 195 -18.25 5.53 11.03
N GLU A 196 -16.95 5.37 11.24
CA GLU A 196 -16.06 6.39 11.80
C GLU A 196 -14.84 6.58 10.90
N ILE A 197 -14.46 7.82 10.61
CA ILE A 197 -13.21 8.13 9.92
C ILE A 197 -12.10 8.14 10.96
N LEU A 198 -11.16 7.21 10.86
CA LEU A 198 -10.08 7.03 11.82
C LEU A 198 -8.83 7.79 11.41
N TYR A 199 -8.52 7.80 10.12
CA TYR A 199 -7.29 8.41 9.59
C TYR A 199 -7.42 8.67 8.08
N SER A 200 -6.74 9.68 7.55
CA SER A 200 -6.66 9.94 6.11
C SER A 200 -5.34 10.60 5.74
N ARG A 201 -4.78 10.24 4.59
CA ARG A 201 -3.59 10.88 4.02
C ARG A 201 -3.51 10.70 2.52
N ALA A 202 -2.75 11.57 1.86
CA ALA A 202 -2.33 11.37 0.48
C ALA A 202 -1.20 10.31 0.39
N THR A 203 -1.14 9.59 -0.72
CA THR A 203 -0.01 8.70 -1.05
C THR A 203 1.25 9.52 -1.34
N SER A 204 2.42 8.88 -1.23
CA SER A 204 3.72 9.53 -1.43
C SER A 204 3.91 10.14 -2.82
N ASP A 205 3.25 9.60 -3.84
CA ASP A 205 3.23 10.12 -5.21
C ASP A 205 2.05 11.04 -5.52
N ASN A 206 1.27 11.38 -4.49
CA ASN A 206 0.11 12.27 -4.56
C ASN A 206 -0.92 11.86 -5.62
N ARG A 207 -1.09 10.55 -5.83
CA ARG A 207 -2.10 10.00 -6.76
C ARG A 207 -3.42 9.68 -6.08
N TYR A 208 -3.39 9.30 -4.81
CA TYR A 208 -4.59 8.92 -4.06
C TYR A 208 -4.61 9.57 -2.69
N ILE A 209 -5.81 9.81 -2.17
CA ILE A 209 -6.08 9.94 -0.74
C ILE A 209 -6.60 8.60 -0.27
N ILE A 210 -5.97 8.04 0.76
CA ILE A 210 -6.39 6.79 1.41
C ILE A 210 -6.94 7.15 2.77
N THR A 211 -8.16 6.69 3.04
CA THR A 211 -8.88 6.94 4.29
C THR A 211 -9.18 5.63 4.99
N ILE A 212 -8.66 5.48 6.20
CA ILE A 212 -8.97 4.36 7.08
C ILE A 212 -10.26 4.67 7.84
N ILE A 213 -11.18 3.72 7.79
CA ILE A 213 -12.52 3.84 8.33
C ILE A 213 -12.85 2.62 9.17
N ASP A 214 -13.60 2.83 10.24
CA ASP A 214 -14.30 1.76 10.96
C ASP A 214 -15.72 1.66 10.40
N ILE A 215 -16.11 0.49 9.89
CA ILE A 215 -17.50 0.16 9.54
C ILE A 215 -17.96 -0.94 10.50
N LYS A 216 -18.83 -0.62 11.46
CA LYS A 216 -19.39 -1.58 12.43
C LYS A 216 -18.31 -2.43 13.15
N HIS A 217 -17.24 -1.80 13.61
CA HIS A 217 -16.07 -2.42 14.26
C HIS A 217 -15.19 -3.25 13.32
N GLN A 218 -15.28 -3.03 12.01
CA GLN A 218 -14.40 -3.61 11.00
C GLN A 218 -13.62 -2.51 10.26
N ILE A 219 -12.30 -2.55 10.38
CA ILE A 219 -11.42 -1.63 9.68
C ILE A 219 -11.46 -1.89 8.18
N SER A 220 -11.68 -0.83 7.41
CA SER A 220 -11.65 -0.82 5.95
C SER A 220 -10.92 0.42 5.43
N SER A 221 -10.70 0.48 4.11
CA SER A 221 -10.00 1.60 3.47
C SER A 221 -10.78 2.10 2.28
N ILE A 222 -10.95 3.42 2.18
CA ILE A 222 -11.46 4.09 0.98
C ILE A 222 -10.31 4.76 0.25
N LEU A 223 -10.29 4.63 -1.07
CA LEU A 223 -9.37 5.33 -1.95
C LEU A 223 -10.13 6.38 -2.76
N GLN A 224 -9.51 7.55 -2.89
CA GLN A 224 -9.97 8.64 -3.74
C GLN A 224 -8.79 9.07 -4.62
N PRO A 225 -8.84 8.86 -5.95
CA PRO A 225 -7.78 9.32 -6.82
C PRO A 225 -7.82 10.85 -6.93
N ILE A 226 -6.68 11.50 -6.72
CA ILE A 226 -6.54 12.96 -6.70
C ILE A 226 -6.75 13.49 -8.12
N GLY A 227 -7.67 14.45 -8.26
CA GLY A 227 -8.04 15.03 -9.55
C GLY A 227 -9.06 14.22 -10.35
N PHE A 228 -9.47 13.04 -9.87
CA PHE A 228 -10.51 12.23 -10.49
C PHE A 228 -11.80 12.30 -9.69
N GLY A 229 -12.94 12.27 -10.38
CA GLY A 229 -14.26 12.28 -9.76
C GLY A 229 -14.70 10.90 -9.27
N GLN A 230 -13.82 10.16 -8.59
CA GLN A 230 -14.09 8.78 -8.18
C GLN A 230 -13.72 8.55 -6.72
N VAL A 231 -14.39 7.58 -6.11
CA VAL A 231 -14.11 7.08 -4.76
C VAL A 231 -14.42 5.60 -4.72
N GLY A 232 -13.68 4.80 -3.96
CA GLY A 232 -13.96 3.38 -3.88
C GLY A 232 -13.49 2.72 -2.60
N LEU A 233 -14.25 1.73 -2.14
CA LEU A 233 -13.86 0.87 -1.02
C LEU A 233 -12.89 -0.19 -1.51
N TYR A 234 -11.76 -0.28 -0.84
CA TYR A 234 -10.84 -1.39 -0.95
C TYR A 234 -11.27 -2.50 0.02
N SER A 235 -11.33 -3.73 -0.50
CA SER A 235 -11.51 -4.94 0.31
C SER A 235 -10.71 -6.08 -0.29
N ASN A 236 -9.83 -6.67 0.51
CA ASN A 236 -9.08 -7.89 0.17
C ASN A 236 -9.60 -9.13 0.90
N ASP A 237 -10.76 -9.07 1.54
CA ASP A 237 -11.33 -10.19 2.30
C ASP A 237 -11.56 -11.42 1.41
N ILE A 238 -11.98 -11.18 0.17
CA ILE A 238 -12.19 -12.26 -0.79
C ILE A 238 -10.88 -12.96 -1.17
N ILE A 239 -9.80 -12.19 -1.35
CA ILE A 239 -8.46 -12.74 -1.62
C ILE A 239 -8.01 -13.60 -0.45
N LYS A 240 -8.06 -13.05 0.78
CA LYS A 240 -7.63 -13.76 1.99
C LYS A 240 -8.39 -15.07 2.19
N ASN A 241 -9.70 -15.05 1.97
CA ASN A 241 -10.54 -16.24 2.08
C ASN A 241 -10.20 -17.29 1.01
N ILE A 242 -10.03 -16.86 -0.24
CA ILE A 242 -9.66 -17.75 -1.35
C ILE A 242 -8.26 -18.34 -1.11
N ASP A 243 -7.27 -17.52 -0.74
CA ASP A 243 -5.90 -17.97 -0.45
C ASP A 243 -5.90 -19.03 0.65
N LYS A 244 -6.71 -18.84 1.71
CA LYS A 244 -6.87 -19.84 2.77
C LYS A 244 -7.41 -21.17 2.20
N ILE A 245 -8.46 -21.13 1.38
CA ILE A 245 -9.05 -22.33 0.77
C ILE A 245 -8.04 -23.02 -0.15
N VAL A 246 -7.34 -22.27 -1.01
CA VAL A 246 -6.32 -22.77 -1.93
C VAL A 246 -5.18 -23.45 -1.16
N ASN A 247 -4.72 -22.84 -0.07
CA ASN A 247 -3.70 -23.41 0.81
C ASN A 247 -4.17 -24.70 1.49
N GLU A 248 -5.42 -24.75 1.96
CA GLU A 248 -6.01 -25.97 2.53
C GLU A 248 -6.11 -27.10 1.50
N ILE A 249 -6.47 -26.76 0.24
CA ILE A 249 -6.48 -27.72 -0.87
C ILE A 249 -5.07 -28.23 -1.09
N ASN A 250 -4.10 -27.36 -1.37
CA ASN A 250 -2.74 -27.78 -1.74
C ASN A 250 -2.02 -28.59 -0.65
N ASN A 251 -2.29 -28.32 0.62
CA ASN A 251 -1.68 -29.05 1.74
C ASN A 251 -2.46 -30.30 2.17
N SER A 252 -3.58 -30.61 1.53
CA SER A 252 -4.40 -31.77 1.90
C SER A 252 -3.74 -33.08 1.47
N LYS A 253 -3.19 -33.83 2.45
CA LYS A 253 -2.68 -35.21 2.28
C LYS A 253 -3.70 -36.22 1.70
N LYS A 254 -4.99 -35.86 1.66
CA LYS A 254 -6.09 -36.69 1.16
C LYS A 254 -6.47 -36.40 -0.29
N LEU A 255 -5.81 -35.46 -0.97
CA LEU A 255 -6.02 -35.26 -2.40
C LEU A 255 -5.53 -36.49 -3.16
N LYS A 256 -6.43 -37.14 -3.89
CA LYS A 256 -6.07 -38.21 -4.83
C LYS A 256 -6.23 -37.66 -6.24
N GLU A 257 -5.23 -37.89 -7.08
CA GLU A 257 -5.39 -37.77 -8.52
C GLU A 257 -6.40 -38.84 -8.95
N ALA A 258 -7.54 -38.43 -9.50
CA ALA A 258 -8.61 -39.36 -9.84
C ALA A 258 -8.68 -39.66 -11.34
N SER A 259 -8.15 -38.77 -12.18
CA SER A 259 -8.22 -38.91 -13.63
C SER A 259 -7.14 -38.07 -14.31
N ARG A 260 -6.52 -38.67 -15.34
CA ARG A 260 -5.63 -38.00 -16.27
C ARG A 260 -6.16 -38.23 -17.69
N LYS A 261 -6.36 -37.16 -18.46
CA LYS A 261 -6.65 -37.24 -19.89
C LYS A 261 -5.57 -36.51 -20.69
N LYS A 262 -5.24 -37.05 -21.87
CA LYS A 262 -4.28 -36.47 -22.81
C LYS A 262 -4.93 -36.31 -24.18
N PHE A 263 -4.75 -35.16 -24.79
CA PHE A 263 -5.28 -34.87 -26.13
C PHE A 263 -4.29 -34.00 -26.92
N TYR A 264 -4.30 -34.12 -28.24
CA TYR A 264 -3.53 -33.29 -29.15
C TYR A 264 -4.46 -32.26 -29.80
N ASP A 265 -4.09 -30.98 -29.76
CA ASP A 265 -4.80 -29.93 -30.47
C ASP A 265 -4.04 -29.58 -31.76
N GLU A 266 -4.58 -30.02 -32.90
CA GLU A 266 -4.00 -29.77 -34.22
C GLU A 266 -3.94 -28.28 -34.57
N LYS A 267 -4.90 -27.45 -34.10
CA LYS A 267 -4.94 -26.02 -34.41
C LYS A 267 -3.92 -25.23 -33.60
N ALA A 268 -3.72 -25.62 -32.34
CA ALA A 268 -2.75 -25.01 -31.45
C ALA A 268 -1.34 -25.62 -31.55
N ASN A 269 -1.21 -26.74 -32.29
CA ASN A 269 0.00 -27.56 -32.37
C ASN A 269 0.56 -27.87 -30.97
N SER A 270 -0.31 -28.31 -30.06
CA SER A 270 0.04 -28.50 -28.65
C SER A 270 -0.45 -29.83 -28.08
N ASN A 271 0.32 -30.37 -27.14
CA ASN A 271 -0.05 -31.52 -26.35
C ASN A 271 -0.67 -31.06 -25.04
N THR A 272 -1.90 -31.47 -24.78
CA THR A 272 -2.65 -31.09 -23.59
C THR A 272 -2.77 -32.25 -22.61
N THR A 273 -2.40 -32.03 -21.34
CA THR A 273 -2.64 -32.95 -20.23
C THR A 273 -3.57 -32.30 -19.20
N ILE A 274 -4.61 -33.02 -18.79
CA ILE A 274 -5.56 -32.58 -17.76
C ILE A 274 -5.49 -33.54 -16.58
N ASN A 275 -5.18 -33.02 -15.39
CA ASN A 275 -5.19 -33.78 -14.13
C ASN A 275 -6.26 -33.22 -13.20
N ALA A 276 -7.07 -34.09 -12.60
CA ALA A 276 -8.17 -33.73 -11.70
C ALA A 276 -7.95 -34.29 -10.30
N TYR A 277 -8.19 -33.47 -9.28
CA TYR A 277 -8.02 -33.83 -7.87
C TYR A 277 -9.32 -33.68 -7.09
N TYR A 278 -9.65 -34.71 -6.32
CA TYR A 278 -10.94 -34.85 -5.64
C TYR A 278 -10.81 -35.07 -4.13
N LYS A 279 -11.85 -34.66 -3.41
CA LYS A 279 -12.08 -35.04 -2.00
C LYS A 279 -13.56 -35.29 -1.79
N LYS A 280 -13.92 -36.47 -1.26
CA LYS A 280 -15.32 -36.87 -1.01
C LYS A 280 -16.25 -36.67 -2.24
N LYS A 281 -15.77 -37.03 -3.45
CA LYS A 281 -16.47 -36.86 -4.74
C LYS A 281 -16.68 -35.41 -5.19
N GLN A 282 -16.13 -34.43 -4.50
CA GLN A 282 -16.09 -33.05 -4.96
C GLN A 282 -14.75 -32.76 -5.64
N ILE A 283 -14.82 -32.10 -6.79
CA ILE A 283 -13.67 -31.53 -7.48
C ILE A 283 -13.11 -30.40 -6.60
N LEU A 284 -11.80 -30.42 -6.36
CA LEU A 284 -11.12 -29.33 -5.67
C LEU A 284 -10.15 -28.57 -6.57
N LYS A 285 -9.47 -29.28 -7.47
CA LYS A 285 -8.41 -28.70 -8.30
C LYS A 285 -8.30 -29.40 -9.64
N PHE A 286 -8.14 -28.63 -10.70
CA PHE A 286 -7.76 -29.08 -12.03
C PHE A 286 -6.43 -28.46 -12.45
N ILE A 287 -5.60 -29.22 -13.15
CA ILE A 287 -4.37 -28.75 -13.77
C ILE A 287 -4.43 -29.06 -15.25
N HIS A 288 -4.50 -28.01 -16.07
CA HIS A 288 -4.41 -28.06 -17.52
C HIS A 288 -2.99 -27.68 -17.94
N LYS A 289 -2.28 -28.55 -18.64
CA LYS A 289 -0.93 -28.28 -19.16
C LYS A 289 -0.94 -28.38 -20.67
N GLU A 290 -0.64 -27.28 -21.35
CA GLU A 290 -0.44 -27.19 -22.79
C GLU A 290 1.05 -27.09 -23.10
N ASP A 291 1.61 -28.12 -23.73
CA ASP A 291 2.99 -28.15 -24.22
C ASP A 291 2.99 -27.77 -25.71
N PHE A 292 3.55 -26.61 -26.06
CA PHE A 292 3.65 -26.11 -27.44
C PHE A 292 4.91 -26.61 -28.13
N THR A 293 6.01 -26.65 -27.39
CA THR A 293 7.29 -27.21 -27.80
C THR A 293 7.93 -27.91 -26.60
N ASN A 294 9.07 -28.58 -26.80
CA ASN A 294 9.84 -29.13 -25.68
C ASN A 294 10.35 -28.05 -24.71
N GLU A 295 10.32 -26.79 -25.14
CA GLU A 295 10.89 -25.64 -24.45
C GLU A 295 9.83 -24.66 -23.93
N SER A 296 8.55 -24.84 -24.26
CA SER A 296 7.49 -23.89 -23.90
C SER A 296 6.21 -24.60 -23.49
N SER A 297 5.71 -24.26 -22.31
CA SER A 297 4.43 -24.75 -21.81
C SER A 297 3.61 -23.68 -21.10
N ILE A 298 2.29 -23.84 -21.13
CA ILE A 298 1.35 -23.07 -20.32
C ILE A 298 0.65 -24.04 -19.36
N ILE A 299 0.69 -23.72 -18.08
CA ILE A 299 -0.02 -24.45 -17.03
C ILE A 299 -1.13 -23.55 -16.51
N THR A 300 -2.37 -24.01 -16.60
CA THR A 300 -3.53 -23.38 -15.96
C THR A 300 -4.04 -24.27 -14.84
N THR A 301 -3.94 -23.82 -13.61
CA THR A 301 -4.52 -24.47 -12.44
C THR A 301 -5.85 -23.80 -12.09
N ILE A 302 -6.90 -24.57 -11.87
CA ILE A 302 -8.23 -24.08 -11.51
C ILE A 302 -8.64 -24.70 -10.18
N TYR A 303 -9.06 -23.87 -9.24
CA TYR A 303 -9.50 -24.29 -7.91
C TYR A 303 -11.01 -24.07 -7.76
N PHE A 304 -11.67 -25.01 -7.11
CA PHE A 304 -13.12 -25.05 -6.99
C PHE A 304 -13.58 -25.06 -5.53
N GLN A 305 -14.73 -24.45 -5.28
CA GLN A 305 -15.52 -24.59 -4.06
C GLN A 305 -16.98 -24.76 -4.43
N ASN A 306 -17.60 -25.86 -3.99
CA ASN A 306 -19.01 -26.18 -4.29
C ASN A 306 -19.31 -26.07 -5.79
N GLU A 307 -18.48 -26.71 -6.63
CA GLU A 307 -18.60 -26.74 -8.10
C GLU A 307 -18.35 -25.42 -8.83
N ASN A 308 -18.18 -24.31 -8.11
CA ASN A 308 -17.83 -23.02 -8.70
C ASN A 308 -16.31 -22.80 -8.68
N PRO A 309 -15.72 -22.31 -9.78
CA PRO A 309 -14.32 -21.91 -9.77
C PRO A 309 -14.17 -20.69 -8.86
N ILE A 310 -13.18 -20.73 -7.98
CA ILE A 310 -12.86 -19.65 -7.05
C ILE A 310 -11.54 -18.97 -7.37
N TYR A 311 -10.63 -19.66 -8.06
CA TYR A 311 -9.30 -19.15 -8.35
C TYR A 311 -8.67 -19.85 -9.55
N PHE A 312 -7.96 -19.08 -10.36
CA PHE A 312 -7.15 -19.57 -11.48
C PHE A 312 -5.71 -19.08 -11.31
N GLU A 313 -4.77 -19.96 -11.62
CA GLU A 313 -3.34 -19.66 -11.69
C GLU A 313 -2.87 -20.03 -13.09
N VAL A 314 -2.28 -19.08 -13.83
CA VAL A 314 -1.73 -19.31 -15.17
C VAL A 314 -0.23 -19.06 -15.14
N LYS A 315 0.54 -20.09 -15.46
CA LYS A 315 2.00 -20.05 -15.55
C LYS A 315 2.45 -20.34 -16.96
N LYS A 316 3.26 -19.45 -17.53
CA LYS A 316 4.00 -19.70 -18.77
C LYS A 316 5.42 -20.06 -18.40
N ILE A 317 5.91 -21.18 -18.89
CA ILE A 317 7.27 -21.67 -18.63
C ILE A 317 8.01 -21.73 -19.96
N ILE A 318 9.20 -21.13 -20.01
CA ILE A 318 10.12 -21.17 -21.14
C ILE A 318 11.46 -21.74 -20.67
N LYS A 319 11.97 -22.75 -21.38
CA LYS A 319 13.25 -23.39 -21.11
C LYS A 319 14.22 -23.06 -22.24
N GLN A 320 15.32 -22.39 -21.93
CA GLN A 320 16.40 -22.12 -22.88
C GLN A 320 17.74 -22.44 -22.23
N ASN A 321 18.55 -23.30 -22.87
CA ASN A 321 19.89 -23.65 -22.39
C ASN A 321 19.92 -24.08 -20.91
N GLU A 322 19.01 -24.96 -20.49
CA GLU A 322 18.84 -25.43 -19.10
C GLU A 322 18.37 -24.37 -18.09
N ILE A 323 18.18 -23.12 -18.51
CA ILE A 323 17.59 -22.07 -17.70
C ILE A 323 16.07 -22.09 -17.90
N GLU A 324 15.33 -22.25 -16.80
CA GLU A 324 13.88 -22.16 -16.78
C GLU A 324 13.47 -20.76 -16.34
N THR A 325 12.73 -20.06 -17.19
CA THR A 325 12.12 -18.77 -16.89
C THR A 325 10.61 -18.95 -16.88
N PHE A 326 9.91 -18.22 -16.00
CA PHE A 326 8.47 -18.21 -15.99
C PHE A 326 7.89 -16.81 -15.85
N SER A 327 6.64 -16.70 -16.29
CA SER A 327 5.75 -15.59 -15.97
C SER A 327 4.46 -16.16 -15.40
N ALA A 328 3.82 -15.46 -14.47
CA ALA A 328 2.62 -15.95 -13.78
C ALA A 328 1.59 -14.86 -13.56
N ILE A 329 0.32 -15.22 -13.71
CA ILE A 329 -0.84 -14.36 -13.47
C ILE A 329 -1.94 -15.16 -12.77
N ASP A 330 -2.56 -14.52 -11.79
CA ASP A 330 -3.56 -15.10 -10.90
C ASP A 330 -4.90 -14.40 -11.06
N PHE A 331 -5.99 -15.17 -10.93
CA PHE A 331 -7.36 -14.65 -11.02
C PHE A 331 -8.16 -15.14 -9.83
N TYR A 332 -8.64 -14.21 -9.02
CA TYR A 332 -9.59 -14.49 -7.94
C TYR A 332 -11.00 -14.27 -8.47
N VAL A 333 -11.87 -15.27 -8.30
CA VAL A 333 -13.24 -15.20 -8.81
C VAL A 333 -14.15 -14.65 -7.71
N ARG A 334 -14.66 -13.43 -7.92
CA ARG A 334 -15.66 -12.82 -7.03
C ARG A 334 -17.07 -13.27 -7.38
N ASP A 335 -17.38 -13.31 -8.66
CA ASP A 335 -18.64 -13.80 -9.20
C ASP A 335 -18.41 -14.41 -10.57
N TRP A 336 -18.49 -15.74 -10.63
CA TRP A 336 -18.28 -16.49 -11.87
C TRP A 336 -19.35 -16.20 -12.92
N SER A 337 -20.61 -16.01 -12.49
CA SER A 337 -21.74 -15.81 -13.41
C SER A 337 -21.67 -14.45 -14.10
N ASN A 338 -21.15 -13.44 -13.41
CA ASN A 338 -21.04 -12.06 -13.91
C ASN A 338 -19.64 -11.67 -14.39
N ASN A 339 -18.72 -12.63 -14.56
CA ASN A 339 -17.31 -12.38 -14.93
C ASN A 339 -16.59 -11.39 -13.99
N ASN A 340 -16.97 -11.37 -12.71
CA ASN A 340 -16.33 -10.49 -11.75
C ASN A 340 -15.08 -11.20 -11.19
N ILE A 341 -13.91 -10.80 -11.70
CA ILE A 341 -12.62 -11.36 -11.34
C ILE A 341 -11.65 -10.26 -10.89
N ILE A 342 -10.79 -10.58 -9.94
CA ILE A 342 -9.67 -9.74 -9.51
C ILE A 342 -8.41 -10.37 -10.08
N ILE A 343 -7.62 -9.58 -10.79
CA ILE A 343 -6.41 -10.05 -11.45
C ILE A 343 -5.22 -9.67 -10.57
N LYS A 344 -4.30 -10.60 -10.34
CA LYS A 344 -3.04 -10.36 -9.64
C LYS A 344 -1.88 -10.69 -10.56
N GLU A 345 -1.04 -9.70 -10.80
CA GLU A 345 0.19 -9.87 -11.56
C GLU A 345 1.32 -10.25 -10.60
N ILE A 346 2.01 -11.37 -10.86
CA ILE A 346 2.97 -11.94 -9.90
C ILE A 346 4.42 -11.75 -10.36
N GLU A 347 4.74 -12.03 -11.63
CA GLU A 347 6.14 -12.03 -12.10
C GLU A 347 6.26 -12.02 -13.63
N HIS A 348 7.21 -11.21 -14.15
CA HIS A 348 7.57 -11.13 -15.57
C HIS A 348 9.08 -11.28 -15.78
N ASN A 349 9.56 -12.51 -15.82
CA ASN A 349 10.95 -12.77 -16.19
C ASN A 349 11.08 -13.52 -17.54
N ALA A 350 9.97 -13.98 -18.13
CA ALA A 350 9.92 -14.80 -19.35
C ALA A 350 9.03 -14.23 -20.48
N GLY A 351 9.06 -12.90 -20.64
CA GLY A 351 8.16 -12.18 -21.56
C GLY A 351 6.76 -11.97 -20.99
N GLU A 352 6.05 -11.00 -21.57
CA GLU A 352 4.75 -10.53 -21.08
C GLU A 352 3.65 -11.58 -21.32
N ILE A 353 2.96 -12.01 -20.26
CA ILE A 353 1.68 -12.71 -20.41
C ILE A 353 0.62 -11.63 -20.64
N ARG A 354 0.35 -11.29 -21.90
CA ARG A 354 -0.77 -10.41 -22.24
C ARG A 354 -2.08 -11.18 -22.09
N PHE A 355 -2.80 -10.90 -21.01
CA PHE A 355 -4.15 -11.37 -20.83
C PHE A 355 -5.12 -10.46 -21.60
N SER A 356 -6.08 -11.04 -22.31
CA SER A 356 -7.09 -10.31 -23.07
C SER A 356 -8.48 -10.86 -22.72
N ASP A 357 -9.55 -10.17 -23.10
CA ASP A 357 -10.93 -10.64 -22.89
C ASP A 357 -11.18 -12.05 -23.44
N ARG A 358 -10.47 -12.44 -24.52
CA ARG A 358 -10.53 -13.80 -25.08
C ARG A 358 -10.08 -14.89 -24.11
N SER A 359 -9.30 -14.53 -23.09
CA SER A 359 -8.80 -15.46 -22.10
C SER A 359 -9.89 -15.87 -21.08
N ILE A 360 -10.92 -15.04 -20.84
CA ILE A 360 -12.07 -15.43 -20.00
C ILE A 360 -12.87 -16.54 -20.69
N ASP A 361 -13.10 -16.45 -21.99
CA ASP A 361 -13.77 -17.51 -22.75
C ASP A 361 -12.97 -18.80 -22.74
N LYS A 362 -11.64 -18.72 -22.80
CA LYS A 362 -10.77 -19.89 -22.60
C LYS A 362 -10.98 -20.50 -21.21
N PHE A 363 -11.04 -19.70 -20.14
CA PHE A 363 -11.33 -20.22 -18.80
C PHE A 363 -12.69 -20.88 -18.71
N ARG A 364 -13.74 -20.32 -19.32
CA ARG A 364 -15.06 -20.96 -19.38
C ARG A 364 -15.01 -22.32 -20.06
N GLN A 365 -14.32 -22.41 -21.20
CA GLN A 365 -14.13 -23.68 -21.89
C GLN A 365 -13.41 -24.69 -21.00
N LEU A 366 -12.35 -24.29 -20.30
CA LEU A 366 -11.61 -25.15 -19.39
C LEU A 366 -12.47 -25.61 -18.20
N VAL A 367 -13.29 -24.74 -17.63
CA VAL A 367 -14.24 -25.08 -16.56
C VAL A 367 -15.28 -26.08 -17.04
N GLU A 368 -15.86 -25.90 -18.23
CA GLU A 368 -16.84 -26.83 -18.79
C GLU A 368 -16.23 -28.18 -19.19
N GLN A 369 -14.98 -28.19 -19.68
CA GLN A 369 -14.24 -29.43 -19.90
C GLN A 369 -13.97 -30.16 -18.58
N SER A 370 -13.63 -29.42 -17.53
CA SER A 370 -13.37 -29.94 -16.18
C SER A 370 -14.60 -30.66 -15.61
N LYS A 371 -15.81 -30.13 -15.82
CA LYS A 371 -17.06 -30.77 -15.38
C LYS A 371 -17.41 -32.09 -16.08
N LYS A 372 -16.78 -32.39 -17.23
CA LYS A 372 -17.03 -33.63 -18.01
C LYS A 372 -16.08 -34.79 -17.66
N ILE A 373 -15.16 -34.56 -16.74
CA ILE A 373 -14.17 -35.54 -16.25
C ILE A 373 -14.65 -36.02 -14.89
#